data_AF-A0A3M1PPZ9-F1
#
_entry.id   AF-A0A3M1PPZ9-F1
#
_cell.length_a   1.000
_cell.length_b   1.000
_cell.length_c   1.000
_cell.angle_alpha   90.00
_cell.angle_beta   90.00
_cell.angle_gamma   90.00
#
_symmetry.space_group_name_H-M   'P 1'
#
loop_
_entity.id
_entity.type
_entity.pdbx_description
1 polymer ?
#
loop_
_entity_poly.entity_id
_entity_poly.type
_entity_poly.pdbx_seq_one_letter_code
_entity_poly.pdbx_strand_id
1 'polypeptide(L)'
;MRGLRNNQEGALSITALWMLAILALLAMELSKNVMLALRMDAYAVHENQATWLAKSGVFQAISVLQKDALQDTLGWDGLHDAWADNPALFRHVTLGSGFFQVAYAADADAFGKDNFYGIEDENRKINLNLAPPKILARLPGMTSAKLAALLDWIDADDKVRENGAEDGYYMKLPSPYHCKNAKLDDLGELTQVRGFSADDVRLLSSIATVHSDGSVNINTAAPQSQHLEHLRRRGVDVYAAVAVHR
;
A
#
# COMPACT_ATOMS: atom_id res chain seq x y z
N MET A 1 -11.65 -36.92 -82.83
CA MET A 1 -11.70 -35.71 -81.98
C MET A 1 -11.91 -36.13 -80.52
N ARG A 2 -10.85 -36.53 -79.84
CA ARG A 2 -10.81 -36.90 -78.40
C ARG A 2 -9.69 -36.04 -77.81
N GLY A 3 -10.01 -34.92 -77.18
CA GLY A 3 -8.98 -33.99 -76.69
C GLY A 3 -9.46 -32.81 -75.87
N LEU A 4 -10.75 -32.46 -75.91
CA LEU A 4 -11.27 -31.29 -75.19
C LEU A 4 -12.01 -31.61 -73.88
N ARG A 5 -12.16 -32.90 -73.52
CA ARG A 5 -12.97 -33.31 -72.36
C ARG A 5 -12.21 -33.33 -71.03
N ASN A 6 -10.87 -33.39 -71.05
CA ASN A 6 -10.05 -33.47 -69.83
C ASN A 6 -9.71 -32.10 -69.21
N ASN A 7 -9.98 -30.99 -69.89
CA ASN A 7 -9.60 -29.65 -69.40
C ASN A 7 -10.66 -29.03 -68.46
N GLN A 8 -11.91 -29.51 -68.50
CA GLN A 8 -12.97 -29.03 -67.61
C GLN A 8 -12.94 -29.72 -66.23
N GLU A 9 -12.52 -30.98 -66.17
CA GLU A 9 -12.39 -31.70 -64.90
C GLU A 9 -11.25 -31.14 -64.03
N GLY A 10 -10.12 -30.74 -64.65
CA GLY A 10 -9.04 -30.07 -63.92
C GLY A 10 -9.42 -28.68 -63.39
N ALA A 11 -10.18 -27.90 -64.17
CA ALA A 11 -10.63 -26.57 -63.74
C ALA A 11 -11.61 -26.64 -62.55
N LEU A 12 -12.52 -27.62 -62.54
CA LEU A 12 -13.47 -27.86 -61.43
C LEU A 12 -12.77 -28.27 -60.13
N SER A 13 -11.73 -29.10 -60.20
CA SER A 13 -10.94 -29.46 -59.01
C SER A 13 -10.15 -28.28 -58.46
N ILE A 14 -9.61 -27.41 -59.33
CA ILE A 14 -8.87 -26.21 -58.90
C ILE A 14 -9.81 -25.23 -58.20
N THR A 15 -11.01 -24.95 -58.74
CA THR A 15 -11.96 -24.06 -58.07
C THR A 15 -12.45 -24.63 -56.75
N ALA A 16 -12.70 -25.94 -56.66
CA ALA A 16 -13.05 -26.61 -55.41
C ALA A 16 -11.94 -26.48 -54.35
N LEU A 17 -10.68 -26.70 -54.73
CA LEU A 17 -9.53 -26.53 -53.83
C LEU A 17 -9.38 -25.08 -53.36
N TRP A 18 -9.57 -24.10 -54.24
CA TRP A 18 -9.56 -22.69 -53.86
C TRP A 18 -10.69 -22.32 -52.91
N MET A 19 -11.91 -22.80 -53.16
CA MET A 19 -13.03 -22.61 -52.25
C MET A 19 -12.76 -23.25 -50.88
N LEU A 20 -12.21 -24.47 -50.85
CA LEU A 20 -11.78 -25.14 -49.61
C LEU A 20 -10.69 -24.36 -48.88
N ALA A 21 -9.70 -23.83 -49.59
CA ALA A 21 -8.63 -23.03 -49.01
C ALA A 21 -9.17 -21.74 -48.37
N ILE A 22 -10.07 -21.03 -49.06
CA ILE A 22 -10.71 -19.82 -48.53
C ILE A 22 -11.58 -20.16 -47.32
N LEU A 23 -12.36 -21.24 -47.39
CA LEU A 23 -13.21 -21.68 -46.28
C LEU A 23 -12.38 -22.09 -45.05
N ALA A 24 -11.24 -22.75 -45.26
CA ALA A 24 -10.31 -23.10 -44.19
C ALA A 24 -9.69 -21.84 -43.55
N LEU A 25 -9.28 -20.86 -44.35
CA LEU A 25 -8.75 -19.58 -43.84
C LEU A 25 -9.79 -18.83 -43.01
N LEU A 26 -11.03 -18.76 -43.49
CA LEU A 26 -12.15 -18.17 -42.74
C LEU A 26 -12.42 -18.91 -41.43
N ALA A 27 -12.41 -20.25 -41.45
CA ALA A 27 -12.58 -21.05 -40.24
C ALA A 27 -11.45 -20.84 -39.23
N MET A 28 -10.19 -20.73 -39.69
CA MET A 28 -9.05 -20.43 -38.83
C MET A 28 -9.16 -19.05 -38.19
N GLU A 29 -9.58 -18.03 -38.95
CA GLU A 29 -9.75 -16.68 -38.44
C GLU A 29 -10.87 -16.60 -37.39
N LEU A 30 -12.01 -17.23 -37.67
CA LEU A 30 -13.11 -17.33 -36.69
C LEU A 30 -12.64 -18.06 -35.41
N SER A 31 -11.94 -19.17 -35.55
CA SER A 31 -11.43 -19.95 -34.42
C SER A 31 -10.48 -19.13 -33.55
N LYS A 32 -9.56 -18.36 -34.17
CA LYS A 32 -8.66 -17.46 -33.45
C LYS A 32 -9.43 -16.38 -32.68
N ASN A 33 -10.39 -15.73 -33.33
CA ASN A 33 -11.17 -14.66 -32.71
C ASN A 33 -12.03 -15.17 -31.54
N VAL A 34 -12.66 -16.34 -31.69
CA VAL A 34 -13.42 -16.99 -30.60
C VAL A 34 -12.49 -17.38 -29.44
N MET A 35 -11.32 -17.97 -29.73
CA MET A 35 -10.35 -18.35 -28.69
C MET A 35 -9.83 -17.12 -27.94
N LEU A 36 -9.56 -16.02 -28.64
CA LEU A 36 -9.13 -14.77 -28.01
C LEU A 36 -10.22 -14.18 -27.11
N ALA A 37 -11.46 -14.13 -27.59
CA ALA A 37 -12.60 -13.64 -26.81
C ALA A 37 -12.80 -14.45 -25.52
N LEU A 38 -12.77 -15.78 -25.61
CA LEU A 38 -12.90 -16.66 -24.43
C LEU A 38 -11.77 -16.44 -23.40
N ARG A 39 -10.54 -16.20 -23.86
CA ARG A 39 -9.41 -15.88 -22.97
C ARG A 39 -9.65 -14.54 -22.26
N MET A 40 -10.07 -13.50 -22.99
CA MET A 40 -10.37 -12.19 -22.41
C MET A 40 -11.48 -12.25 -21.36
N ASP A 41 -12.57 -12.98 -21.65
CA ASP A 41 -13.66 -13.18 -20.68
C ASP A 41 -13.18 -13.89 -19.41
N ALA A 42 -12.35 -14.93 -19.55
CA ALA A 42 -11.76 -15.60 -18.40
C ALA A 42 -10.89 -14.64 -17.56
N TYR A 43 -10.06 -13.80 -18.20
CA TYR A 43 -9.27 -12.79 -17.51
C TYR A 43 -10.15 -11.79 -16.75
N ALA A 44 -11.20 -11.26 -17.38
CA ALA A 44 -12.12 -10.32 -16.73
C ALA A 44 -12.84 -10.94 -15.53
N VAL A 45 -13.21 -12.21 -15.60
CA VAL A 45 -13.79 -12.95 -14.46
C VAL A 45 -12.76 -13.10 -13.34
N HIS A 46 -11.53 -13.50 -13.65
CA HIS A 46 -10.47 -13.66 -12.65
C HIS A 46 -10.07 -12.35 -11.98
N GLU A 47 -10.01 -11.25 -12.74
CA GLU A 47 -9.74 -9.91 -12.20
C GLU A 47 -10.84 -9.46 -11.23
N ASN A 48 -12.10 -9.62 -11.62
CA ASN A 48 -13.23 -9.34 -10.75
C ASN A 48 -13.17 -10.22 -9.49
N GLN A 49 -12.90 -11.52 -9.64
CA GLN A 49 -12.79 -12.43 -8.52
C GLN A 49 -11.67 -12.02 -7.57
N ALA A 50 -10.47 -11.68 -8.07
CA ALA A 50 -9.35 -11.22 -7.26
C ALA A 50 -9.68 -9.92 -6.51
N THR A 51 -10.35 -8.98 -7.17
CA THR A 51 -10.81 -7.73 -6.55
C THR A 51 -11.80 -7.99 -5.42
N TRP A 52 -12.77 -8.88 -5.62
CA TRP A 52 -13.74 -9.23 -4.59
C TRP A 52 -13.11 -10.01 -3.43
N LEU A 53 -12.16 -10.90 -3.69
CA LEU A 53 -11.38 -11.58 -2.66
C LEU A 53 -10.57 -10.59 -1.82
N ALA A 54 -9.92 -9.60 -2.45
CA ALA A 54 -9.21 -8.53 -1.74
C ALA A 54 -10.17 -7.72 -0.85
N LYS A 55 -11.34 -7.33 -1.37
CA LYS A 55 -12.39 -6.64 -0.59
C LYS A 55 -12.90 -7.49 0.57
N SER A 56 -13.02 -8.80 0.40
CA SER A 56 -13.38 -9.72 1.49
C SER A 56 -12.37 -9.70 2.63
N GLY A 57 -11.08 -9.56 2.34
CA GLY A 57 -10.04 -9.34 3.37
C GLY A 57 -10.29 -8.08 4.20
N VAL A 58 -10.65 -6.97 3.55
CA VAL A 58 -11.02 -5.72 4.24
C VAL A 58 -12.28 -5.90 5.09
N PHE A 59 -13.32 -6.55 4.57
CA PHE A 59 -14.53 -6.83 5.35
C PHE A 59 -14.29 -7.77 6.52
N GLN A 60 -13.41 -8.76 6.36
CA GLN A 60 -12.97 -9.64 7.44
C GLN A 60 -12.27 -8.82 8.53
N ALA A 61 -11.34 -7.94 8.16
CA ALA A 61 -10.66 -7.04 9.09
C ALA A 61 -11.65 -6.16 9.87
N ILE A 62 -12.59 -5.50 9.17
CA ILE A 62 -13.64 -4.69 9.81
C ILE A 62 -14.51 -5.53 10.76
N SER A 63 -14.91 -6.74 10.35
CA SER A 63 -15.73 -7.64 11.18
C SER A 63 -15.01 -8.08 12.45
N VAL A 64 -13.71 -8.34 12.37
CA VAL A 64 -12.91 -8.69 13.55
C VAL A 64 -12.78 -7.49 14.49
N LEU A 65 -12.46 -6.30 13.99
CA LEU A 65 -12.40 -5.07 14.80
C LEU A 65 -13.74 -4.72 15.45
N GLN A 66 -14.86 -4.88 14.74
CA GLN A 66 -16.19 -4.64 15.30
C GLN A 66 -16.51 -5.61 16.45
N LYS A 67 -16.13 -6.88 16.31
CA LYS A 67 -16.32 -7.87 17.38
C LYS A 67 -15.45 -7.54 18.57
N ASP A 68 -14.21 -7.16 18.33
CA ASP A 68 -13.26 -6.74 19.34
C ASP A 68 -13.81 -5.55 20.15
N ALA A 69 -14.23 -4.47 19.47
CA ALA A 69 -14.83 -3.30 20.11
C ALA A 69 -16.12 -3.60 20.92
N LEU A 70 -16.84 -4.68 20.58
CA LEU A 70 -18.05 -5.11 21.31
C LEU A 70 -17.74 -6.05 22.48
N GLN A 71 -16.62 -6.77 22.43
CA GLN A 71 -16.25 -7.83 23.36
C GLN A 71 -15.04 -7.49 24.23
N ASP A 72 -14.39 -6.34 23.99
CA ASP A 72 -13.24 -5.91 24.77
C ASP A 72 -13.63 -5.72 26.24
N THR A 73 -12.95 -6.48 27.08
CA THR A 73 -13.13 -6.47 28.54
C THR A 73 -11.96 -5.80 29.25
N LEU A 74 -10.85 -5.58 28.55
CA LEU A 74 -9.59 -5.07 29.08
C LEU A 74 -9.50 -3.55 28.93
N GLY A 75 -10.17 -2.96 27.93
CA GLY A 75 -10.24 -1.52 27.73
C GLY A 75 -8.96 -0.93 27.14
N TRP A 76 -8.14 -1.76 26.49
CA TRP A 76 -6.91 -1.36 25.80
C TRP A 76 -6.60 -2.32 24.66
N ASP A 77 -6.12 -1.76 23.55
CA ASP A 77 -5.71 -2.50 22.35
C ASP A 77 -4.24 -2.93 22.43
N GLY A 78 -3.93 -4.16 22.03
CA GLY A 78 -2.57 -4.70 22.02
C GLY A 78 -2.35 -5.92 21.11
N LEU A 79 -1.09 -6.33 20.96
CA LEU A 79 -0.71 -7.42 20.03
C LEU A 79 -1.28 -8.81 20.38
N HIS A 80 -1.87 -8.96 21.56
CA HIS A 80 -2.56 -10.18 21.97
C HIS A 80 -3.99 -10.31 21.45
N ASP A 81 -4.54 -9.23 20.87
CA ASP A 81 -5.92 -9.23 20.39
C ASP A 81 -6.06 -10.02 19.10
N ALA A 82 -7.27 -10.53 18.86
CA ALA A 82 -7.54 -11.38 17.71
C ALA A 82 -7.34 -10.66 16.37
N TRP A 83 -7.42 -9.33 16.36
CA TRP A 83 -7.17 -8.52 15.17
C TRP A 83 -5.69 -8.36 14.81
N ALA A 84 -4.78 -8.48 15.79
CA ALA A 84 -3.37 -8.12 15.64
C ALA A 84 -2.51 -9.21 14.97
N ASP A 85 -2.64 -10.47 15.43
CA ASP A 85 -1.96 -11.63 14.83
C ASP A 85 -2.78 -12.92 14.96
N ASN A 86 -3.64 -13.19 13.99
CA ASN A 86 -4.45 -14.40 13.99
C ASN A 86 -4.45 -15.09 12.61
N PRO A 87 -3.50 -16.01 12.37
CA PRO A 87 -3.45 -16.77 11.13
C PRO A 87 -4.73 -17.53 10.80
N ALA A 88 -5.52 -17.96 11.79
CA ALA A 88 -6.78 -18.65 11.53
C ALA A 88 -7.85 -17.72 10.93
N LEU A 89 -7.80 -16.42 11.25
CA LEU A 89 -8.73 -15.41 10.74
C LEU A 89 -8.25 -14.71 9.47
N PHE A 90 -6.94 -14.72 9.20
CA PHE A 90 -6.34 -13.85 8.20
C PHE A 90 -5.37 -14.53 7.22
N ARG A 91 -4.96 -15.79 7.42
CA ARG A 91 -4.04 -16.49 6.51
C ARG A 91 -4.77 -17.50 5.64
N HIS A 92 -4.67 -17.36 4.32
CA HIS A 92 -5.26 -18.28 3.34
C HIS A 92 -6.75 -18.58 3.61
N VAL A 93 -7.54 -17.55 3.89
CA VAL A 93 -8.96 -17.71 4.17
C VAL A 93 -9.69 -18.03 2.86
N THR A 94 -10.22 -19.24 2.76
CA THR A 94 -10.90 -19.74 1.55
C THR A 94 -12.27 -19.09 1.38
N LEU A 95 -12.55 -18.56 0.19
CA LEU A 95 -13.84 -18.00 -0.17
C LEU A 95 -14.17 -18.34 -1.64
N GLY A 96 -15.21 -19.13 -1.86
CA GLY A 96 -15.55 -19.64 -3.19
C GLY A 96 -14.42 -20.49 -3.76
N SER A 97 -13.95 -20.17 -4.97
CA SER A 97 -12.84 -20.87 -5.64
C SER A 97 -11.46 -20.25 -5.40
N GLY A 98 -11.33 -19.27 -4.51
CA GLY A 98 -10.06 -18.63 -4.18
C GLY A 98 -9.85 -18.46 -2.68
N PHE A 99 -8.84 -17.68 -2.33
CA PHE A 99 -8.56 -17.30 -0.95
C PHE A 99 -8.12 -15.85 -0.90
N PHE A 100 -8.21 -15.26 0.29
CA PHE A 100 -7.58 -13.99 0.61
C PHE A 100 -6.66 -14.15 1.82
N GLN A 101 -5.78 -13.18 2.01
CA GLN A 101 -5.00 -13.05 3.23
C GLN A 101 -4.86 -11.59 3.61
N VAL A 102 -4.79 -11.31 4.91
CA VAL A 102 -4.50 -9.98 5.46
C VAL A 102 -3.24 -10.12 6.29
N ALA A 103 -2.18 -9.42 5.90
CA ALA A 103 -0.89 -9.51 6.55
C ALA A 103 -0.08 -8.23 6.33
N TYR A 104 0.85 -7.96 7.24
CA TYR A 104 1.83 -6.90 7.13
C TYR A 104 3.20 -7.38 7.60
N ALA A 105 4.26 -6.75 7.10
CA ALA A 105 5.63 -7.08 7.45
C ALA A 105 5.89 -6.73 8.92
N ALA A 106 6.47 -7.68 9.64
CA ALA A 106 6.92 -7.48 11.00
C ALA A 106 8.41 -7.10 10.99
N ASP A 107 8.82 -6.29 11.97
CA ASP A 107 10.22 -6.15 12.30
C ASP A 107 10.71 -7.46 12.93
N ALA A 108 11.42 -8.27 12.16
CA ALA A 108 11.91 -9.58 12.60
C ALA A 108 12.84 -9.49 13.81
N ASP A 109 13.62 -8.40 13.93
CA ASP A 109 14.51 -8.18 15.07
C ASP A 109 13.72 -7.82 16.33
N ALA A 110 12.61 -7.10 16.18
CA ALA A 110 11.76 -6.70 17.31
C ALA A 110 10.76 -7.79 17.74
N PHE A 111 10.21 -8.56 16.80
CA PHE A 111 9.09 -9.48 17.05
C PHE A 111 9.43 -10.97 16.84
N GLY A 112 10.62 -11.29 16.31
CA GLY A 112 11.05 -12.68 16.06
C GLY A 112 10.26 -13.40 14.97
N LYS A 113 9.58 -12.66 14.08
CA LYS A 113 8.80 -13.18 12.95
C LYS A 113 8.83 -12.20 11.78
N ASP A 114 8.62 -12.70 10.57
CA ASP A 114 8.66 -11.86 9.35
C ASP A 114 7.34 -11.17 9.04
N ASN A 115 6.22 -11.76 9.45
CA ASN A 115 4.89 -11.25 9.13
C ASN A 115 3.92 -11.46 10.28
N PHE A 116 3.05 -10.48 10.44
CA PHE A 116 1.81 -10.58 11.21
C PHE A 116 0.66 -10.90 10.26
N TYR A 117 -0.25 -11.78 10.68
CA TYR A 117 -1.47 -12.08 9.93
C TYR A 117 -2.64 -11.38 10.62
N GLY A 118 -2.88 -10.13 10.25
CA GLY A 118 -3.86 -9.28 10.92
C GLY A 118 -3.76 -7.84 10.47
N ILE A 119 -4.22 -6.93 11.33
CA ILE A 119 -4.30 -5.49 11.09
C ILE A 119 -3.15 -4.81 11.83
N GLU A 120 -2.56 -3.81 11.19
CA GLU A 120 -1.52 -2.97 11.78
C GLU A 120 -2.16 -1.75 12.45
N ASP A 121 -1.83 -1.53 13.72
CA ASP A 121 -2.22 -0.32 14.44
C ASP A 121 -1.31 0.85 14.05
N GLU A 122 -1.87 1.90 13.45
CA GLU A 122 -1.14 3.12 13.09
C GLU A 122 -0.73 3.97 14.31
N ASN A 123 -1.44 3.85 15.43
CA ASN A 123 -1.04 4.50 16.68
C ASN A 123 0.24 3.87 17.26
N ARG A 124 0.76 2.76 16.71
CA ARG A 124 2.09 2.25 17.09
C ARG A 124 3.25 3.12 16.56
N LYS A 125 2.98 4.03 15.63
CA LYS A 125 3.95 4.90 14.93
C LYS A 125 3.82 6.36 15.36
N ILE A 126 4.88 7.14 15.13
CA ILE A 126 4.92 8.58 15.42
C ILE A 126 4.19 9.34 14.31
N ASN A 127 3.17 10.12 14.66
CA ASN A 127 2.46 10.96 13.70
C ASN A 127 3.27 12.20 13.28
N LEU A 128 3.61 12.34 11.99
CA LEU A 128 4.38 13.49 11.51
C LEU A 128 3.61 14.81 11.53
N ASN A 129 2.28 14.77 11.40
CA ASN A 129 1.43 15.96 11.41
C ASN A 129 1.17 16.50 12.83
N LEU A 130 1.28 15.64 13.86
CA LEU A 130 0.82 15.95 15.22
C LEU A 130 1.93 15.89 16.28
N ALA A 131 3.02 15.17 16.03
CA ALA A 131 4.06 14.99 17.03
C ALA A 131 4.82 16.31 17.31
N PRO A 132 5.21 16.56 18.58
CA PRO A 132 6.00 17.75 18.91
C PRO A 132 7.33 17.79 18.15
N PRO A 133 7.83 18.98 17.76
CA PRO A 133 9.10 19.12 17.03
C PRO A 133 10.29 18.44 17.72
N LYS A 134 10.30 18.39 19.07
CA LYS A 134 11.33 17.72 19.86
C LYS A 134 11.38 16.21 19.63
N ILE A 135 10.24 15.58 19.35
CA ILE A 135 10.13 14.15 19.02
C ILE A 135 10.54 13.93 17.56
N LEU A 136 10.01 14.75 16.65
CA LEU A 136 10.35 14.69 15.22
C LEU A 136 11.87 14.84 14.98
N ALA A 137 12.53 15.76 15.69
CA ALA A 137 13.97 15.97 15.65
C ALA A 137 14.82 14.73 15.97
N ARG A 138 14.21 13.71 16.58
CA ARG A 138 14.89 12.49 17.02
C ARG A 138 14.65 11.30 16.09
N LEU A 139 13.81 11.47 15.07
CA LEU A 139 13.62 10.48 14.03
C LEU A 139 14.95 10.23 13.29
N PRO A 140 15.19 9.00 12.83
CA PRO A 140 16.41 8.66 12.11
C PRO A 140 16.48 9.43 10.79
N GLY A 141 17.66 9.94 10.46
CA GLY A 141 17.85 10.77 9.26
C GLY A 141 17.31 12.21 9.35
N MET A 142 16.70 12.59 10.48
CA MET A 142 16.16 13.95 10.68
C MET A 142 17.27 14.95 11.01
N THR A 143 17.50 15.91 10.11
CA THR A 143 18.39 17.06 10.32
C THR A 143 17.57 18.28 10.75
N SER A 144 18.23 19.31 11.29
CA SER A 144 17.55 20.58 11.61
C SER A 144 16.88 21.22 10.39
N ALA A 145 17.52 21.16 9.22
CA ALA A 145 16.96 21.67 7.97
C ALA A 145 15.76 20.85 7.49
N LYS A 146 15.81 19.51 7.56
CA LYS A 146 14.66 18.65 7.23
C LYS A 146 13.48 18.91 8.16
N LEU A 147 13.75 19.03 9.46
CA LEU A 147 12.70 19.33 10.44
C LEU A 147 12.07 20.70 10.17
N ALA A 148 12.87 21.74 9.94
CA ALA A 148 12.34 23.07 9.64
C ALA A 148 11.50 23.08 8.35
N ALA A 149 11.99 22.46 7.28
CA ALA A 149 11.24 22.34 6.03
C ALA A 149 9.95 21.52 6.17
N LEU A 150 9.95 20.47 6.98
CA LEU A 150 8.74 19.70 7.29
C LEU A 150 7.71 20.52 8.05
N LEU A 151 8.15 21.34 9.01
CA LEU A 151 7.25 22.19 9.78
C LEU A 151 6.64 23.31 8.92
N ASP A 152 7.45 23.95 8.07
CA ASP A 152 7.00 24.95 7.06
C ASP A 152 6.05 24.31 6.03
N TRP A 153 6.26 23.04 5.67
CA TRP A 153 5.37 22.36 4.73
C TRP A 153 3.95 22.12 5.29
N ILE A 154 3.84 21.92 6.62
CA ILE A 154 2.62 21.48 7.29
C ILE A 154 1.80 22.66 7.82
N ASP A 155 2.43 23.75 8.25
CA ASP A 155 1.72 24.87 8.86
C ASP A 155 1.05 25.78 7.82
N ALA A 156 0.07 26.54 8.26
CA ALA A 156 -0.85 27.25 7.36
C ALA A 156 -0.35 28.64 6.93
N ASP A 157 0.86 29.05 7.33
CA ASP A 157 1.39 30.38 7.10
C ASP A 157 2.64 30.35 6.23
N ASP A 158 2.98 31.46 5.57
CA ASP A 158 4.12 31.52 4.64
C ASP A 158 5.42 31.98 5.31
N LYS A 159 5.56 31.84 6.64
CA LYS A 159 6.74 32.31 7.37
C LYS A 159 7.81 31.22 7.42
N VAL A 160 8.79 31.40 6.56
CA VAL A 160 9.99 30.55 6.52
C VAL A 160 10.72 30.53 7.87
N ARG A 161 10.87 29.32 8.45
CA ARG A 161 11.71 29.08 9.63
C ARG A 161 13.20 29.16 9.28
N GLU A 162 14.04 29.25 10.30
CA GLU A 162 15.48 29.12 10.10
C GLU A 162 15.82 27.74 9.47
N ASN A 163 16.46 27.75 8.31
CA ASN A 163 16.73 26.57 7.47
C ASN A 163 15.49 25.87 6.87
N GLY A 164 14.31 26.48 7.01
CA GLY A 164 13.05 26.00 6.44
C GLY A 164 12.90 26.26 4.95
N ALA A 165 11.69 26.07 4.44
CA ALA A 165 11.34 26.26 3.04
C ALA A 165 9.83 26.44 2.86
N GLU A 166 9.45 27.55 2.23
CA GLU A 166 8.09 27.89 1.80
C GLU A 166 8.03 28.04 0.28
N ASP A 167 6.92 28.57 -0.25
CA ASP A 167 6.72 28.95 -1.65
C ASP A 167 7.93 29.68 -2.27
N GLY A 168 8.59 30.57 -1.52
CA GLY A 168 9.77 31.29 -1.97
C GLY A 168 10.98 30.41 -2.32
N TYR A 169 11.03 29.17 -1.82
CA TYR A 169 11.96 28.12 -2.20
C TYR A 169 11.38 27.23 -3.30
N TYR A 170 10.19 26.65 -3.08
CA TYR A 170 9.62 25.64 -3.98
C TYR A 170 9.32 26.18 -5.38
N MET A 171 8.90 27.45 -5.49
CA MET A 171 8.64 28.10 -6.78
C MET A 171 9.91 28.42 -7.59
N LYS A 172 11.10 28.27 -6.99
CA LYS A 172 12.40 28.48 -7.67
C LYS A 172 13.05 27.17 -8.13
N LEU A 173 12.41 26.04 -7.89
CA LEU A 173 12.91 24.74 -8.34
C LEU A 173 12.81 24.61 -9.88
N PRO A 174 13.59 23.70 -10.51
CA PRO A 174 13.50 23.47 -11.95
C PRO A 174 12.09 23.10 -12.43
N SER A 175 11.33 22.40 -11.59
CA SER A 175 9.89 22.18 -11.74
C SER A 175 9.19 22.83 -10.54
N PRO A 176 8.71 24.08 -10.68
CA PRO A 176 8.06 24.81 -9.59
C PRO A 176 6.76 24.15 -9.12
N TYR A 177 6.52 24.21 -7.81
CA TYR A 177 5.25 23.87 -7.17
C TYR A 177 5.08 24.69 -5.89
N HIS A 178 3.84 24.75 -5.39
CA HIS A 178 3.54 25.43 -4.13
C HIS A 178 3.85 24.55 -2.93
N CYS A 179 4.28 25.18 -1.85
CA CYS A 179 4.21 24.61 -0.51
C CYS A 179 2.76 24.23 -0.20
N LYS A 180 2.55 23.12 0.47
CA LYS A 180 1.20 22.61 0.70
C LYS A 180 0.45 23.43 1.75
N ASN A 181 1.17 23.92 2.75
CA ASN A 181 0.64 24.64 3.91
C ASN A 181 -0.51 23.89 4.61
N ALA A 182 -0.40 22.56 4.65
CA ALA A 182 -1.38 21.67 5.25
C ALA A 182 -0.75 20.34 5.63
N LYS A 183 -1.47 19.59 6.47
CA LYS A 183 -1.09 18.23 6.88
C LYS A 183 -0.75 17.35 5.68
N LEU A 184 0.27 16.51 5.85
CA LEU A 184 0.62 15.44 4.92
C LEU A 184 -0.56 14.48 4.79
N ASP A 185 -0.91 14.10 3.56
CA ASP A 185 -1.95 13.09 3.30
C ASP A 185 -1.38 11.67 3.23
N ASP A 186 -0.10 11.55 2.84
CA ASP A 186 0.62 10.29 2.72
C ASP A 186 2.11 10.50 3.08
N LEU A 187 2.77 9.43 3.53
CA LEU A 187 4.20 9.51 3.89
C LEU A 187 5.10 9.78 2.67
N GLY A 188 4.71 9.32 1.48
CA GLY A 188 5.44 9.56 0.23
C GLY A 188 5.52 11.03 -0.15
N GLU A 189 4.61 11.86 0.36
CA GLU A 189 4.62 13.31 0.18
C GLU A 189 5.89 13.97 0.73
N LEU A 190 6.56 13.34 1.70
CA LEU A 190 7.86 13.80 2.19
C LEU A 190 8.88 14.02 1.07
N THR A 191 8.81 13.27 -0.04
CA THR A 191 9.72 13.48 -1.18
C THR A 191 9.59 14.86 -1.84
N GLN A 192 8.49 15.58 -1.60
CA GLN A 192 8.28 16.96 -2.05
C GLN A 192 8.81 18.00 -1.05
N VAL A 193 9.06 17.59 0.20
CA VAL A 193 9.60 18.44 1.25
C VAL A 193 11.11 18.58 1.06
N ARG A 194 11.61 19.81 1.20
CA ARG A 194 13.03 20.11 1.00
C ARG A 194 13.92 19.20 1.86
N GLY A 195 14.84 18.50 1.18
CA GLY A 195 15.91 17.71 1.80
C GLY A 195 15.55 16.26 2.10
N PHE A 196 14.30 15.85 1.93
CA PHE A 196 13.90 14.45 2.03
C PHE A 196 14.10 13.70 0.70
N SER A 197 14.46 12.43 0.82
CA SER A 197 14.65 11.51 -0.29
C SER A 197 13.70 10.32 -0.20
N ALA A 198 13.60 9.54 -1.28
CA ALA A 198 12.88 8.26 -1.22
C ALA A 198 13.47 7.29 -0.18
N ASP A 199 14.76 7.43 0.14
CA ASP A 199 15.44 6.62 1.16
C ASP A 199 15.00 7.04 2.56
N ASP A 200 14.79 8.34 2.79
CA ASP A 200 14.22 8.84 4.03
C ASP A 200 12.79 8.34 4.23
N VAL A 201 11.97 8.31 3.18
CA VAL A 201 10.61 7.75 3.26
C VAL A 201 10.65 6.26 3.66
N ARG A 202 11.52 5.47 3.03
CA ARG A 202 11.68 4.04 3.38
C ARG A 202 12.22 3.83 4.79
N LEU A 203 13.11 4.72 5.25
CA LEU A 203 13.64 4.68 6.61
C LEU A 203 12.57 5.02 7.65
N LEU A 204 11.66 5.93 7.33
CA LEU A 204 10.62 6.39 8.24
C LEU A 204 9.35 5.53 8.20
N SER A 205 9.10 4.76 7.14
CA SER A 205 7.84 4.01 6.96
C SER A 205 7.55 2.97 8.04
N SER A 206 8.57 2.47 8.74
CA SER A 206 8.39 1.52 9.85
C SER A 206 8.08 2.18 11.20
N ILE A 207 8.30 3.48 11.35
CA ILE A 207 8.24 4.18 12.66
C ILE A 207 7.39 5.44 12.66
N ALA A 208 7.02 5.97 11.48
CA ALA A 208 6.27 7.19 11.32
C ALA A 208 5.00 6.97 10.49
N THR A 209 3.97 7.75 10.80
CA THR A 209 2.68 7.74 10.09
C THR A 209 2.16 9.16 9.92
N VAL A 210 1.14 9.30 9.08
CA VAL A 210 0.31 10.50 8.98
C VAL A 210 -1.14 10.23 9.42
N HIS A 211 -1.49 8.96 9.65
CA HIS A 211 -2.85 8.46 9.90
C HIS A 211 -3.04 7.96 11.34
N SER A 212 -2.84 8.84 12.32
CA SER A 212 -3.16 8.57 13.73
C SER A 212 -3.68 9.82 14.45
N ASP A 213 -4.18 9.65 15.66
CA ASP A 213 -4.68 10.74 16.51
C ASP A 213 -3.57 11.53 17.23
N GLY A 214 -2.31 11.14 17.03
CA GLY A 214 -1.13 11.75 17.64
C GLY A 214 -0.70 11.10 18.95
N SER A 215 -1.50 10.18 19.51
CA SER A 215 -1.07 9.31 20.60
C SER A 215 -0.18 8.17 20.06
N VAL A 216 0.62 7.58 20.95
CA VAL A 216 1.39 6.37 20.63
C VAL A 216 0.91 5.22 21.51
N ASN A 217 0.38 4.17 20.88
CA ASN A 217 -0.03 2.94 21.56
C ASN A 217 1.19 2.08 21.89
N ILE A 218 1.54 2.05 23.17
CA ILE A 218 2.70 1.30 23.69
C ILE A 218 2.51 -0.22 23.66
N ASN A 219 1.27 -0.71 23.60
CA ASN A 219 0.95 -2.13 23.63
C ASN A 219 1.10 -2.79 22.25
N THR A 220 1.14 -1.97 21.19
CA THR A 220 1.31 -2.39 19.80
C THR A 220 2.64 -1.94 19.20
N ALA A 221 3.29 -0.95 19.82
CA ALA A 221 4.65 -0.53 19.49
C ALA A 221 5.64 -1.70 19.62
N ALA A 222 6.61 -1.74 18.71
CA ALA A 222 7.67 -2.74 18.72
C ALA A 222 8.35 -2.83 20.12
N PRO A 223 8.56 -4.05 20.67
CA PRO A 223 9.16 -4.23 21.99
C PRO A 223 10.53 -3.55 22.09
N GLN A 224 10.56 -2.37 22.70
CA GLN A 224 11.67 -1.63 23.34
C GLN A 224 13.12 -2.07 23.06
N SER A 225 13.52 -2.31 21.81
CA SER A 225 14.92 -2.50 21.46
C SER A 225 15.30 -1.48 20.38
N GLN A 226 16.25 -0.62 20.74
CA GLN A 226 16.97 0.35 19.90
C GLN A 226 16.36 1.75 19.74
N HIS A 227 15.13 1.96 19.24
CA HIS A 227 14.73 3.33 18.86
C HIS A 227 14.35 4.24 20.06
N LEU A 228 13.46 3.79 20.95
CA LEU A 228 13.07 4.55 22.14
C LEU A 228 14.15 4.55 23.24
N GLU A 229 15.07 3.58 23.25
CA GLU A 229 16.21 3.57 24.18
C GLU A 229 17.22 4.67 23.83
N HIS A 230 17.43 4.97 22.54
CA HIS A 230 18.19 6.15 22.12
C HIS A 230 17.51 7.46 22.58
N LEU A 231 16.18 7.51 22.58
CA LEU A 231 15.43 8.69 23.07
C LEU A 231 15.48 8.82 24.59
N ARG A 232 15.40 7.69 25.31
CA ARG A 232 15.51 7.57 26.76
C ARG A 232 16.92 7.90 27.26
N ARG A 233 17.99 7.39 26.61
CA ARG A 233 19.40 7.75 26.90
C ARG A 233 19.67 9.24 26.66
N ARG A 234 18.88 9.88 25.78
CA ARG A 234 18.88 11.33 25.53
C ARG A 234 17.84 12.10 26.38
N GLY A 235 17.33 11.50 27.45
CA GLY A 235 16.48 12.18 28.44
C GLY A 235 15.11 12.64 27.94
N VAL A 236 14.54 12.02 26.89
CA VAL A 236 13.11 12.24 26.59
C VAL A 236 12.27 11.30 27.40
N ASP A 237 11.38 11.94 28.13
CA ASP A 237 10.24 11.30 28.75
C ASP A 237 9.23 10.96 27.65
N VAL A 238 9.35 9.75 27.09
CA VAL A 238 8.39 9.21 26.11
C VAL A 238 7.01 9.06 26.76
N TYR A 239 6.91 9.13 28.10
CA TYR A 239 5.65 9.08 28.84
C TYR A 239 4.80 10.35 28.75
N ALA A 240 5.33 11.48 28.25
CA ALA A 240 4.57 12.73 28.16
C ALA A 240 3.53 12.77 27.02
N ALA A 241 3.57 11.82 26.09
CA ALA A 241 2.59 11.66 25.00
C ALA A 241 1.69 10.42 25.17
N VAL A 242 1.71 9.79 26.36
CA VAL A 242 0.98 8.57 26.66
C VAL A 242 -0.45 8.91 27.03
N ALA A 243 -1.34 8.89 26.03
CA ALA A 243 -2.73 8.55 26.29
C ALA A 243 -2.84 7.03 26.16
N VAL A 244 -2.99 6.33 27.29
CA VAL A 244 -3.55 4.97 27.26
C VAL A 244 -5.02 5.16 26.96
N HIS A 245 -5.40 5.10 25.68
CA HIS A 245 -6.78 5.18 25.26
C HIS A 245 -7.17 4.05 24.32
N ARG A 246 -8.46 3.74 24.42
CA ARG A 246 -9.24 2.66 23.83
C ARG A 246 -9.19 2.62 22.32
#